data_AF-A0A5E4HVV2-F1
#
_entry.id   AF-A0A5E4HVV2-F1
#
_cell.length_a   1.000
_cell.length_b   1.000
_cell.length_c   1.000
_cell.angle_alpha   90.00
_cell.angle_beta   90.00
_cell.angle_gamma   90.00
#
_symmetry.space_group_name_H-M   'P 1'
#
loop_
_entity.id
_entity.type
_entity.pdbx_description
1 polymer ?
#
loop_
_entity_poly.entity_id
_entity_poly.type
_entity_poly.pdbx_seq_one_letter_code
_entity_poly.pdbx_strand_id
1 'polypeptide(L)'
;MSMNETMSKILIALPVFFSVSAIIDYSTTIWFSGSKENLIQNEFSPLLVYAVKNDMVIPYVFFTVIFYFFASYLALKMLSSDKNIFYCASAILALISLAHTFGGLSWYFKSEAYSNAILAISAITVMMAIFLSGWTFLRKKNTV
;
A
#
# COMPACT_ATOMS: atom_id res chain seq x y z
N MET A 1 -16.18 -24.57 1.66
CA MET A 1 -14.83 -24.07 1.29
C MET A 1 -13.91 -24.30 2.48
N SER A 2 -12.77 -24.97 2.31
CA SER A 2 -11.90 -25.23 3.46
C SER A 2 -11.20 -23.94 3.89
N MET A 3 -10.93 -23.77 5.19
CA MET A 3 -10.30 -22.56 5.72
C MET A 3 -8.91 -22.28 5.11
N ASN A 4 -8.21 -23.35 4.72
CA ASN A 4 -6.91 -23.30 4.06
C ASN A 4 -7.01 -22.77 2.61
N GLU A 5 -8.13 -23.06 1.94
CA GLU A 5 -8.45 -22.55 0.61
C GLU A 5 -8.72 -21.04 0.63
N THR A 6 -9.43 -20.55 1.66
CA THR A 6 -9.68 -19.10 1.85
C THR A 6 -8.38 -18.32 2.05
N MET A 7 -7.50 -18.79 2.95
CA MET A 7 -6.21 -18.14 3.20
C MET A 7 -5.35 -18.12 1.93
N SER A 8 -5.34 -19.21 1.16
CA SER A 8 -4.60 -19.28 -0.11
C SER A 8 -5.11 -18.28 -1.15
N LYS A 9 -6.44 -18.08 -1.24
CA LYS A 9 -7.03 -17.06 -2.12
C LYS A 9 -6.66 -15.64 -1.67
N ILE A 10 -6.77 -15.35 -0.37
CA ILE A 10 -6.41 -14.03 0.20
C ILE A 10 -4.93 -13.71 -0.04
N LEU A 11 -4.05 -14.71 0.11
CA LEU A 11 -2.61 -14.57 -0.06
C LEU A 11 -2.23 -14.04 -1.46
N ILE A 12 -3.06 -14.27 -2.47
CA ILE A 12 -2.84 -13.73 -3.83
C ILE A 12 -3.72 -12.51 -4.09
N ALA A 13 -5.00 -12.59 -3.75
CA ALA A 13 -5.98 -11.55 -4.08
C ALA A 13 -5.66 -10.20 -3.45
N LEU A 14 -5.20 -10.17 -2.19
CA LEU A 14 -4.88 -8.90 -1.53
C LEU A 14 -3.61 -8.24 -2.07
N PRO A 15 -2.49 -8.94 -2.32
CA PRO A 15 -1.36 -8.36 -3.03
C PRO A 15 -1.70 -7.83 -4.42
N VAL A 16 -2.55 -8.54 -5.17
CA VAL A 16 -3.08 -8.03 -6.46
C VAL A 16 -3.88 -6.75 -6.24
N PHE A 17 -4.81 -6.76 -5.27
CA PHE A 17 -5.61 -5.58 -4.94
C PHE A 17 -4.72 -4.38 -4.58
N PHE A 18 -3.71 -4.58 -3.73
CA PHE A 18 -2.78 -3.52 -3.34
C PHE A 18 -2.01 -2.95 -4.54
N SER A 19 -1.60 -3.82 -5.46
CA SER A 19 -0.91 -3.42 -6.68
C SER A 19 -1.82 -2.62 -7.61
N VAL A 20 -3.08 -3.04 -7.77
CA VAL A 20 -4.09 -2.29 -8.54
C VAL A 20 -4.39 -0.94 -7.88
N SER A 21 -4.49 -0.89 -6.55
CA SER A 21 -4.64 0.35 -5.80
C SER A 21 -3.51 1.34 -6.08
N ALA A 22 -2.27 0.88 -6.14
CA ALA A 22 -1.12 1.73 -6.51
C ALA A 22 -1.19 2.22 -7.96
N ILE A 23 -1.63 1.36 -8.90
CA ILE A 23 -1.86 1.79 -10.29
C ILE A 23 -2.90 2.92 -10.33
N ILE A 24 -4.02 2.76 -9.64
CA ILE A 24 -5.07 3.78 -9.57
C ILE A 24 -4.53 5.07 -8.96
N ASP A 25 -3.81 4.98 -7.84
CA ASP A 25 -3.21 6.12 -7.15
C ASP A 25 -2.31 6.93 -8.08
N TYR A 26 -1.30 6.30 -8.68
CA TYR A 26 -0.36 7.00 -9.55
C TYR A 26 -1.03 7.49 -10.84
N SER A 27 -1.94 6.71 -11.42
CA SER A 27 -2.64 7.12 -12.64
C SER A 27 -3.52 8.35 -12.38
N THR A 28 -4.27 8.37 -11.27
CA THR A 28 -5.11 9.51 -10.91
C THR A 28 -4.29 10.73 -10.52
N THR A 29 -3.21 10.54 -9.75
CA THR A 29 -2.23 11.60 -9.43
C THR A 29 -1.68 12.25 -10.70
N ILE A 30 -1.15 11.46 -11.63
CA ILE A 30 -0.57 11.96 -12.88
C ILE A 30 -1.65 12.65 -13.72
N TRP A 31 -2.82 12.04 -13.88
CA TRP A 31 -3.91 12.57 -14.68
C TRP A 31 -4.46 13.90 -14.14
N PHE A 32 -4.77 13.96 -12.84
CA PHE A 32 -5.35 15.15 -12.20
C PHE A 32 -4.31 16.25 -11.91
N SER A 33 -3.01 15.94 -11.98
CA SER A 33 -1.97 16.96 -11.89
C SER A 33 -2.01 17.97 -13.04
N GLY A 34 -2.48 17.56 -14.23
CA GLY A 34 -2.64 18.43 -15.41
C GLY A 34 -1.34 18.85 -16.10
N SER A 35 -0.24 19.03 -15.35
CA SER A 35 1.10 19.29 -15.90
C SER A 35 2.20 18.70 -15.03
N LYS A 36 3.38 18.44 -15.64
CA LYS A 36 4.56 17.95 -14.92
C LYS A 36 5.02 18.93 -13.87
N GLU A 37 4.99 20.23 -14.17
CA GLU A 37 5.41 21.30 -13.27
C GLU A 37 4.53 21.34 -12.02
N ASN A 38 3.21 21.22 -12.21
CA ASN A 38 2.27 21.22 -11.09
C ASN A 38 2.46 19.98 -10.20
N LEU A 39 2.71 18.80 -10.79
CA LEU A 39 3.05 17.59 -10.05
C LEU A 39 4.34 17.81 -9.24
N ILE A 40 5.41 18.25 -9.90
CA ILE A 40 6.73 18.44 -9.27
C ILE A 40 6.68 19.41 -8.08
N GLN A 41 5.85 20.45 -8.15
CA GLN A 41 5.77 21.50 -7.13
C GLN A 41 4.92 21.10 -5.91
N ASN A 42 3.93 20.22 -6.10
CA ASN A 42 2.92 19.94 -5.07
C ASN A 42 2.93 18.48 -4.57
N GLU A 43 3.61 17.58 -5.26
CA GLU A 43 3.73 16.17 -4.86
C GLU A 43 4.76 16.00 -3.74
N PHE A 44 4.38 15.28 -2.69
CA PHE A 44 5.25 15.03 -1.54
C PHE A 44 6.12 13.79 -1.72
N SER A 45 5.77 12.86 -2.61
CA SER A 45 6.57 11.66 -2.90
C SER A 45 7.86 12.01 -3.65
N PRO A 46 9.06 11.93 -3.02
CA PRO A 46 10.30 12.36 -3.66
C PRO A 46 10.67 11.46 -4.84
N LEU A 47 10.32 10.17 -4.79
CA LEU A 47 10.59 9.21 -5.86
C LEU A 47 9.70 9.45 -7.08
N LEU A 48 8.41 9.76 -6.88
CA LEU A 48 7.53 10.12 -7.99
C LEU A 48 7.97 11.44 -8.63
N VAL A 49 8.29 12.45 -7.82
CA VAL A 49 8.85 13.73 -8.31
C VAL A 49 10.12 13.49 -9.12
N TYR A 50 11.03 12.65 -8.63
CA TYR A 50 12.24 12.30 -9.36
C TYR A 50 11.94 11.58 -10.68
N ALA A 51 11.01 10.63 -10.67
CA ALA A 51 10.61 9.91 -11.88
C ALA A 51 10.00 10.83 -12.94
N VAL A 52 9.14 11.78 -12.53
CA VAL A 52 8.54 12.77 -13.43
C VAL A 52 9.58 13.74 -13.99
N LYS A 53 10.51 14.22 -13.15
CA LYS A 53 11.60 15.13 -13.57
C LYS A 53 12.53 14.53 -14.63
N ASN A 54 12.69 13.22 -14.64
CA ASN A 54 13.64 12.52 -15.50
C ASN A 54 12.94 11.66 -16.58
N ASP A 55 11.65 11.84 -16.81
CA ASP A 55 10.86 11.06 -17.79
C ASP A 55 10.89 9.53 -17.54
N MET A 56 11.03 9.11 -16.28
CA MET A 56 11.10 7.71 -15.85
C MET A 56 9.80 7.21 -15.18
N VAL A 57 8.66 7.86 -15.45
CA VAL A 57 7.38 7.51 -14.83
C VAL A 57 6.98 6.06 -15.09
N ILE A 58 7.13 5.57 -16.33
CA ILE A 58 6.75 4.20 -16.69
C ILE A 58 7.60 3.16 -15.91
N PRO A 59 8.95 3.21 -15.95
CA PRO A 59 9.78 2.36 -15.09
C PRO A 59 9.42 2.46 -13.61
N TYR A 60 9.22 3.67 -13.10
CA TYR A 60 8.88 3.90 -11.70
C TYR A 60 7.58 3.19 -11.28
N VAL A 61 6.49 3.40 -12.03
CA VAL A 61 5.20 2.76 -11.72
C VAL A 61 5.32 1.24 -11.86
N PHE A 62 5.99 0.75 -12.90
CA PHE A 62 6.20 -0.68 -13.11
C PHE A 62 6.92 -1.34 -11.93
N PHE A 63 8.06 -0.79 -11.51
CA PHE A 63 8.80 -1.31 -10.35
C PHE A 63 8.03 -1.18 -9.05
N THR A 64 7.27 -0.09 -8.87
CA THR A 64 6.47 0.12 -7.66
C THR A 64 5.36 -0.93 -7.54
N VAL A 65 4.66 -1.23 -8.64
CA VAL A 65 3.61 -2.25 -8.69
C VAL A 65 4.18 -3.63 -8.39
N ILE A 66 5.31 -3.99 -9.01
CA ILE A 66 6.01 -5.24 -8.73
C ILE A 66 6.41 -5.31 -7.26
N PHE A 67 7.02 -4.26 -6.73
CA PHE A 67 7.45 -4.18 -5.35
C PHE A 67 6.26 -4.35 -4.39
N TYR A 68 5.14 -3.67 -4.64
CA TYR A 68 3.95 -3.74 -3.80
C TYR A 68 3.35 -5.14 -3.78
N PHE A 69 3.27 -5.79 -4.94
CA PHE A 69 2.84 -7.18 -5.03
C PHE A 69 3.73 -8.10 -4.20
N PHE A 70 5.04 -8.12 -4.48
CA PHE A 70 5.95 -9.06 -3.85
C PHE A 70 6.13 -8.79 -2.36
N ALA A 71 6.28 -7.53 -1.95
CA ALA A 71 6.44 -7.16 -0.54
C ALA A 71 5.21 -7.58 0.29
N SER A 72 4.00 -7.29 -0.20
CA SER A 72 2.77 -7.64 0.50
C SER A 72 2.51 -9.16 0.50
N TYR A 73 2.78 -9.84 -0.62
CA TYR A 73 2.71 -11.31 -0.70
C TYR A 73 3.64 -11.97 0.31
N LEU A 74 4.92 -11.56 0.32
CA LEU A 74 5.92 -12.13 1.23
C LEU A 74 5.57 -11.84 2.69
N ALA A 75 5.13 -10.62 3.01
CA ALA A 75 4.67 -10.28 4.35
C ALA A 75 3.51 -11.18 4.81
N LEU A 76 2.46 -11.34 4.00
CA LEU A 76 1.35 -12.23 4.33
C LEU A 76 1.79 -13.70 4.42
N LYS A 77 2.69 -14.15 3.54
CA LYS A 77 3.22 -15.52 3.55
C LYS A 77 4.00 -15.82 4.82
N MET A 78 4.83 -14.88 5.29
CA MET A 78 5.60 -15.02 6.53
C MET A 78 4.70 -15.12 7.76
N LEU A 79 3.52 -14.49 7.71
CA LEU A 79 2.54 -14.48 8.79
C LEU A 79 1.49 -15.59 8.66
N SER A 80 1.50 -16.38 7.58
CA SER A 80 0.46 -17.38 7.31
C SER A 80 0.48 -18.59 8.25
N SER A 81 1.54 -18.75 9.05
CA SER A 81 1.63 -19.84 10.04
C SER A 81 0.71 -19.64 11.25
N ASP A 82 0.35 -18.38 11.56
CA ASP A 82 -0.62 -18.06 12.61
C ASP A 82 -1.86 -17.45 11.96
N LYS A 83 -2.97 -18.18 12.08
CA LYS A 83 -4.26 -17.80 11.48
C LYS A 83 -4.74 -16.42 11.96
N ASN A 84 -4.65 -16.12 13.25
CA ASN A 84 -5.18 -14.87 13.79
C ASN A 84 -4.33 -13.69 13.30
N ILE A 85 -3.01 -13.85 13.31
CA ILE A 85 -2.07 -12.84 12.80
C ILE A 85 -2.27 -12.63 11.30
N PHE A 86 -2.47 -13.71 10.53
CA PHE A 86 -2.71 -13.63 9.09
C PHE A 86 -3.94 -12.78 8.75
N TYR A 87 -5.07 -12.98 9.44
CA TYR A 87 -6.27 -12.19 9.17
C TYR A 87 -6.12 -10.73 9.62
N CYS A 88 -5.45 -10.47 10.74
CA CYS A 88 -5.11 -9.09 11.14
C CYS A 88 -4.23 -8.39 10.10
N ALA A 89 -3.17 -9.06 9.62
CA ALA A 89 -2.30 -8.53 8.58
C ALA A 89 -3.04 -8.32 7.25
N SER A 90 -3.94 -9.23 6.90
CA SER A 90 -4.80 -9.10 5.71
C SER A 90 -5.72 -7.88 5.79
N ALA A 91 -6.33 -7.63 6.95
CA ALA A 91 -7.16 -6.45 7.17
C ALA A 91 -6.35 -5.15 7.08
N ILE A 92 -5.15 -5.13 7.66
CA ILE A 92 -4.23 -3.98 7.55
C ILE A 92 -3.87 -3.73 6.09
N LEU A 93 -3.50 -4.77 5.33
CA LEU A 93 -3.17 -4.64 3.91
C LEU A 93 -4.36 -4.13 3.09
N ALA A 94 -5.57 -4.60 3.37
CA ALA A 94 -6.77 -4.09 2.70
C ALA A 94 -6.99 -2.60 3.00
N LEU A 95 -6.78 -2.15 4.24
CA LEU A 95 -6.88 -0.74 4.61
C LEU A 95 -5.81 0.13 3.94
N ILE A 96 -4.56 -0.34 3.88
CA ILE A 96 -3.48 0.35 3.15
C ILE A 96 -3.83 0.44 1.66
N SER A 97 -4.38 -0.62 1.08
CA SER A 97 -4.80 -0.64 -0.32
C SER A 97 -5.90 0.38 -0.60
N LEU A 98 -6.90 0.47 0.27
CA LEU A 98 -7.93 1.50 0.18
C LEU A 98 -7.34 2.90 0.32
N ALA A 99 -6.43 3.12 1.28
CA ALA A 99 -5.77 4.40 1.46
C ALA A 99 -5.00 4.83 0.20
N HIS A 100 -4.32 3.91 -0.49
CA HIS A 100 -3.69 4.19 -1.78
C HIS A 100 -4.72 4.49 -2.89
N THR A 101 -5.80 3.71 -3.01
CA THR A 101 -6.87 3.99 -3.99
C THR A 101 -7.45 5.39 -3.81
N PHE A 102 -7.65 5.82 -2.56
CA PHE A 102 -8.15 7.16 -2.24
C PHE A 102 -7.05 8.23 -2.25
N GLY A 103 -5.78 7.85 -2.12
CA GLY A 103 -4.62 8.74 -2.15
C GLY A 103 -4.59 9.58 -3.42
N GLY A 104 -4.66 8.95 -4.58
CA GLY A 104 -4.60 9.68 -5.85
C GLY A 104 -5.83 10.54 -6.14
N LEU A 105 -6.96 10.27 -5.49
CA LEU A 105 -8.14 11.15 -5.54
C LEU A 105 -7.94 12.46 -4.77
N SER A 106 -6.92 12.57 -3.91
CA SER A 106 -6.57 13.85 -3.28
C SER A 106 -6.25 14.94 -4.32
N TRP A 107 -5.68 14.55 -5.45
CA TRP A 107 -5.41 15.44 -6.60
C TRP A 107 -6.68 15.93 -7.29
N TYR A 108 -7.78 15.18 -7.19
CA TYR A 108 -9.10 15.59 -7.69
C TYR A 108 -9.82 16.51 -6.69
N PHE A 109 -9.94 16.07 -5.43
CA PHE A 109 -10.72 16.81 -4.42
C PHE A 109 -10.04 18.09 -3.94
N LYS A 110 -8.70 18.15 -3.94
CA LYS A 110 -7.90 19.30 -3.51
C LYS A 110 -8.36 19.89 -2.17
N SER A 111 -8.75 19.01 -1.25
CA SER A 111 -9.23 19.35 0.08
C SER A 111 -8.21 18.94 1.12
N GLU A 112 -7.85 19.88 2.00
CA GLU A 112 -6.95 19.61 3.11
C GLU A 112 -7.52 18.54 4.04
N ALA A 113 -8.81 18.63 4.37
CA ALA A 113 -9.49 17.65 5.22
C ALA A 113 -9.45 16.23 4.62
N TYR A 114 -9.64 16.12 3.30
CA TYR A 114 -9.54 14.83 2.60
C TYR A 114 -8.12 14.27 2.67
N SER A 115 -7.12 15.11 2.34
CA SER A 115 -5.71 14.70 2.32
C SER A 115 -5.23 14.29 3.71
N ASN A 116 -5.58 15.05 4.75
CA ASN A 116 -5.26 14.74 6.15
C ASN A 116 -5.93 13.43 6.60
N ALA A 117 -7.17 13.16 6.19
CA ALA A 117 -7.84 11.91 6.51
C ALA A 117 -7.13 10.69 5.88
N ILE A 118 -6.76 10.77 4.60
CA ILE A 118 -6.03 9.69 3.92
C ILE A 118 -4.64 9.47 4.54
N LEU A 119 -3.93 10.56 4.85
CA LEU A 119 -2.64 10.48 5.56
C LEU A 119 -2.79 9.85 6.94
N ALA A 120 -3.82 10.22 7.71
CA ALA A 120 -4.07 9.64 9.03
C ALA A 120 -4.37 8.13 8.94
N ILE A 121 -5.22 7.70 8.00
CA ILE A 121 -5.51 6.28 7.77
C ILE A 121 -4.23 5.53 7.39
N SER A 122 -3.41 6.11 6.51
CA SER A 122 -2.12 5.53 6.09
C SER A 122 -1.16 5.41 7.28
N ALA A 123 -1.03 6.45 8.11
CA ALA A 123 -0.18 6.42 9.29
C ALA A 123 -0.63 5.38 10.31
N ILE A 124 -1.93 5.31 10.61
CA ILE A 124 -2.51 4.33 11.54
C ILE A 124 -2.25 2.91 11.05
N THR A 125 -2.50 2.63 9.77
CA THR A 125 -2.30 1.29 9.20
C THR A 125 -0.83 0.87 9.20
N VAL A 126 0.10 1.78 8.91
CA VAL A 126 1.54 1.53 9.04
C VAL A 126 1.93 1.26 10.49
N MET A 127 1.43 2.05 11.45
CA MET A 127 1.68 1.80 12.88
C MET A 127 1.16 0.42 13.32
N MET A 128 -0.04 0.03 12.85
CA MET A 128 -0.59 -1.31 13.11
C MET A 128 0.27 -2.41 12.51
N ALA A 129 0.78 -2.23 11.28
CA ALA A 129 1.66 -3.20 10.63
C ALA A 129 2.98 -3.38 11.40
N ILE A 130 3.60 -2.28 11.85
CA ILE A 130 4.81 -2.29 12.67
C ILE A 130 4.55 -3.01 13.99
N PHE A 131 3.46 -2.65 14.69
CA PHE A 131 3.11 -3.27 15.96
C PHE A 131 2.86 -4.77 15.82
N LEU A 132 2.07 -5.19 14.82
CA LEU A 132 1.78 -6.60 14.57
C LEU A 132 3.05 -7.38 14.24
N SER A 133 3.94 -6.82 13.41
CA SER A 133 5.20 -7.44 13.03
C SER A 133 6.15 -7.58 14.24
N GLY A 134 6.29 -6.51 15.02
CA GLY A 134 7.11 -6.49 16.24
C GLY A 134 6.60 -7.48 17.29
N TRP A 135 5.28 -7.51 17.53
CA TRP A 135 4.65 -8.48 18.43
C TRP A 135 4.90 -9.92 17.97
N THR A 136 4.75 -10.19 16.68
CA THR A 136 5.00 -11.54 16.12
C THR A 136 6.44 -11.98 16.33
N PHE A 137 7.41 -11.07 16.14
CA PHE A 137 8.82 -11.34 16.36
C PHE A 137 9.15 -11.61 17.82
N LEU A 138 8.65 -10.78 18.75
CA LEU A 138 8.84 -10.95 20.19
C LEU A 138 8.21 -12.25 20.70
N ARG A 139 7.00 -12.59 20.24
CA ARG A 139 6.32 -13.82 20.64
C ARG A 139 7.09 -15.06 20.19
N LYS A 140 7.62 -15.08 18.95
CA LYS A 140 8.46 -16.19 18.46
C LYS A 140 9.70 -16.41 19.33
N LYS A 141 10.35 -15.34 19.79
CA LYS A 141 11.54 -15.43 20.66
C LYS A 141 11.22 -16.00 22.05
N ASN A 142 10.04 -15.72 22.60
CA ASN A 142 9.65 -16.20 23.94
C ASN A 142 9.09 -17.64 23.94
N THR A 143 8.88 -18.25 22.78
CA THR A 143 8.43 -19.65 22.62
C THR A 143 9.55 -20.62 22.26
N VAL A 144 10.79 -20.14 22.14
CA VAL A 144 12.02 -20.93 21.97
C VAL A 144 12.78 -20.91 23.30
#